data_AF-A0A973H5U1-F1
#
_entry.id   AF-A0A973H5U1-F1
#
_cell.length_a   1.000
_cell.length_b   1.000
_cell.length_c   1.000
_cell.angle_alpha   90.00
_cell.angle_beta   90.00
_cell.angle_gamma   90.00
#
_symmetry.space_group_name_H-M   'P 1'
#
loop_
_entity.id
_entity.type
_entity.pdbx_description
1 polymer ?
#
loop_
_entity_poly.entity_id
_entity_poly.type
_entity_poly.pdbx_seq_one_letter_code
_entity_poly.pdbx_strand_id
1 'polypeptide(L)'
;MLQATPLTDGWILRTFDGTADALPASVPGCVHTDLLAAGVIPDPFLGRNETAVAWVGRQDWTYETDLRPGSGHEQTDLVFEGLDTVAEVVLDGRLLGRTRNMHRSYRFDVTGLSGRLSVRFGSAYAEAEAVRGALGERPAAYAEPFQYVRKMACSFGWDWGPTLVTAGMWRPVRLEQWSTARISRVRPLVTVEEGVGVVELAVEVERTRVEAPLAVEATVAGERVRASIDGTRGVVRLEVPDPLLWWPRGYGEQPLYDVELTLLHGASPLDVWRRRIGFRSIELDRSADEHGTGFTFVVNGERLFARGVNWIPDDVFPSRITRARYRERLTQAADAGVDLVRIWGGGIYESADFYDVCDELGLLVWQDFPFACAAYPEEQPLRGEVEAEARENVVRLMPHPSLVLWNGNNENLWGFRDWQWEERLAGESWGEGYYLGVLPRVVAELDPTRPYTAGSPWSGSWDHHPNDPAHGTHHSWEVWNREDYAEYRREVPRFMAEFGWQAPPAHATLRRALPGEELAADSPGMLHHQKAEDGNGKLRRGLERHFAWPEGDFDRWHYLTQVNQARAVATGIEHWRSNWPVCAGTVVWQLNDCWPVTSWAAIDGDGREKPL
;
A
#
# COMPACT_ATOMS: atom_id res chain seq x y z
N MET A 1 25.10 -10.62 19.87
CA MET A 1 23.83 -10.70 19.15
C MET A 1 22.95 -9.53 19.54
N LEU A 2 22.40 -8.82 18.56
CA LEU A 2 21.42 -7.74 18.74
C LEU A 2 20.20 -8.30 19.46
N GLN A 3 19.70 -7.55 20.44
CA GLN A 3 18.50 -7.88 21.19
C GLN A 3 17.41 -6.85 20.86
N ALA A 4 16.26 -7.34 20.39
CA ALA A 4 15.10 -6.51 20.11
C ALA A 4 14.00 -6.80 21.15
N THR A 5 13.58 -5.79 21.89
CA THR A 5 12.49 -5.87 22.86
C THR A 5 11.31 -5.05 22.38
N PRO A 6 10.17 -5.67 22.02
CA PRO A 6 8.95 -4.93 21.68
C PRO A 6 8.47 -4.04 22.83
N LEU A 7 7.97 -2.85 22.50
CA LEU A 7 7.34 -1.92 23.43
C LEU A 7 5.82 -1.88 23.16
N THR A 8 5.12 -2.95 23.53
CA THR A 8 3.67 -3.11 23.29
C THR A 8 2.80 -2.67 24.46
N ASP A 9 3.35 -2.67 25.68
CA ASP A 9 2.57 -2.58 26.91
C ASP A 9 2.76 -1.25 27.64
N GLY A 10 1.78 -0.90 28.49
CA GLY A 10 1.86 0.25 29.39
C GLY A 10 1.69 1.61 28.72
N TRP A 11 1.27 1.62 27.45
CA TRP A 11 0.94 2.85 26.74
C TRP A 11 -0.38 3.43 27.24
N ILE A 12 -0.39 4.75 27.41
CA ILE A 12 -1.59 5.54 27.66
C ILE A 12 -1.74 6.62 26.60
N LEU A 13 -2.99 6.94 26.27
CA LEU A 13 -3.39 8.05 25.42
C LEU A 13 -3.94 9.18 26.30
N ARG A 14 -3.47 10.40 26.07
CA ARG A 14 -3.99 11.62 26.70
C ARG A 14 -4.79 12.46 25.70
N THR A 15 -5.92 12.97 26.16
CA THR A 15 -6.76 13.91 25.43
C THR A 15 -6.18 15.33 25.43
N PHE A 16 -6.61 16.12 24.46
CA PHE A 16 -6.14 17.47 24.13
C PHE A 16 -6.12 18.48 25.29
N ASP A 17 -6.99 18.33 26.29
CA ASP A 17 -7.14 19.28 27.39
C ASP A 17 -6.25 18.98 28.60
N GLY A 18 -5.58 17.81 28.64
CA GLY A 18 -4.83 17.34 29.81
C GLY A 18 -5.69 17.21 31.09
N THR A 19 -7.00 17.43 30.99
CA THR A 19 -7.97 17.42 32.09
C THR A 19 -8.85 16.19 32.11
N ALA A 20 -8.88 15.38 31.04
CA ALA A 20 -9.50 14.06 31.06
C ALA A 20 -8.51 12.93 31.42
N ASP A 21 -9.08 11.83 31.91
CA ASP A 21 -8.34 10.65 32.38
C ASP A 21 -7.48 10.02 31.27
N ALA A 22 -6.29 9.53 31.65
CA ALA A 22 -5.45 8.75 30.76
C ALA A 22 -6.18 7.47 30.32
N LEU A 23 -6.29 7.25 29.02
CA LEU A 23 -6.92 6.06 28.44
C LEU A 23 -5.85 4.99 28.16
N PRO A 24 -6.12 3.70 28.38
CA PRO A 24 -5.27 2.64 27.87
C PRO A 24 -5.12 2.75 26.35
N ALA A 25 -3.91 2.54 25.85
CA ALA A 25 -3.60 2.61 24.43
C ALA A 25 -2.91 1.34 23.93
N SER A 26 -3.20 0.96 22.69
CA SER A 26 -2.58 -0.21 22.05
C SER A 26 -1.48 0.20 21.07
N VAL A 27 -0.35 -0.50 21.08
CA VAL A 27 0.74 -0.32 20.12
C VAL A 27 1.18 -1.69 19.57
N PRO A 28 1.11 -1.93 18.24
CA PRO A 28 0.63 -1.02 17.20
C PRO A 28 -0.86 -0.69 17.31
N GLY A 29 -1.23 0.55 16.98
CA GLY A 29 -2.60 1.04 17.14
C GLY A 29 -2.79 2.46 16.64
N CYS A 30 -4.01 2.99 16.83
CA CYS A 30 -4.32 4.37 16.49
C CYS A 30 -5.38 4.96 17.44
N VAL A 31 -5.48 6.29 17.43
CA VAL A 31 -6.34 7.04 18.35
C VAL A 31 -7.80 6.59 18.25
N HIS A 32 -8.32 6.38 17.04
CA HIS A 32 -9.71 5.95 16.87
C HIS A 32 -9.99 4.60 17.55
N THR A 33 -9.08 3.64 17.43
CA THR A 33 -9.28 2.31 18.04
C THR A 33 -9.20 2.36 19.55
N ASP A 34 -8.34 3.22 20.11
CA ASP A 34 -8.21 3.40 21.56
C ASP A 34 -9.43 4.13 22.14
N LEU A 35 -9.89 5.21 21.49
CA LEU A 35 -11.11 5.92 21.88
C LEU A 35 -12.35 5.02 21.80
N LEU A 36 -12.44 4.17 20.77
CA LEU A 36 -13.52 3.21 20.62
C LEU A 36 -13.48 2.16 21.73
N ALA A 37 -12.32 1.60 22.03
CA ALA A 37 -12.14 0.62 23.11
C ALA A 37 -12.48 1.21 24.49
N ALA A 38 -12.21 2.50 24.69
CA ALA A 38 -12.58 3.23 25.90
C ALA A 38 -14.05 3.68 25.95
N GLY A 39 -14.83 3.49 24.88
CA GLY A 39 -16.22 3.92 24.79
C GLY A 39 -16.41 5.44 24.68
N VAL A 40 -15.37 6.19 24.28
CA VAL A 40 -15.41 7.65 24.14
C VAL A 40 -16.05 8.07 22.82
N ILE A 41 -15.88 7.27 21.77
CA ILE A 41 -16.52 7.48 20.46
C ILE A 41 -17.42 6.29 20.11
N PRO A 42 -18.50 6.51 19.35
CA PRO A 42 -19.26 5.41 18.77
C PRO A 42 -18.46 4.72 17.66
N ASP A 43 -18.85 3.49 17.28
CA ASP A 43 -18.25 2.78 16.15
C ASP A 43 -18.50 3.58 14.86
N PRO A 44 -17.45 4.07 14.17
CA PRO A 44 -17.60 4.88 12.97
C PRO A 44 -18.17 4.12 11.78
N PHE A 45 -18.19 2.78 11.82
CA PHE A 45 -18.74 1.95 10.74
C PHE A 45 -20.25 1.77 10.82
N LEU A 46 -20.90 2.31 11.87
CA LEU A 46 -22.34 2.18 12.08
C LEU A 46 -23.11 3.45 11.72
N GLY A 47 -24.19 3.29 10.95
CA GLY A 47 -25.15 4.34 10.62
C GLY A 47 -24.50 5.53 9.93
N ARG A 48 -24.34 6.64 10.68
CA ARG A 48 -23.69 7.87 10.19
C ARG A 48 -22.61 8.38 11.14
N ASN A 49 -22.07 7.48 11.96
CA ASN A 49 -21.16 7.82 13.04
C ASN A 49 -19.80 8.34 12.56
N GLU A 50 -19.43 8.13 11.29
CA GLU A 50 -18.30 8.83 10.65
C GLU A 50 -18.31 10.34 10.97
N THR A 51 -19.47 10.99 10.82
CA THR A 51 -19.61 12.42 11.10
C THR A 51 -19.45 12.78 12.57
N ALA A 52 -19.85 11.87 13.48
CA ALA A 52 -19.75 12.07 14.91
C ALA A 52 -18.30 12.01 15.41
N VAL A 53 -17.40 11.35 14.66
CA VAL A 53 -16.00 11.18 15.04
C VAL A 53 -15.03 12.05 14.23
N ALA A 54 -15.52 12.87 13.31
CA ALA A 54 -14.70 13.74 12.45
C ALA A 54 -13.77 14.70 13.22
N TRP A 55 -14.10 15.01 14.48
CA TRP A 55 -13.26 15.85 15.34
C TRP A 55 -11.91 15.19 15.69
N VAL A 56 -11.82 13.85 15.69
CA VAL A 56 -10.64 13.12 16.17
C VAL A 56 -9.39 13.46 15.36
N GLY A 57 -9.51 13.50 14.03
CA GLY A 57 -8.39 13.83 13.14
C GLY A 57 -7.94 15.28 13.18
N ARG A 58 -8.75 16.17 13.77
CA ARG A 58 -8.47 17.61 13.88
C ARG A 58 -7.80 17.99 15.21
N GLN A 59 -7.57 17.02 16.09
CA GLN A 59 -6.95 17.22 17.40
C GLN A 59 -5.51 16.71 17.42
N ASP A 60 -4.75 17.22 18.39
CA ASP A 60 -3.45 16.70 18.76
C ASP A 60 -3.60 15.61 19.82
N TRP A 61 -2.70 14.63 19.80
CA TRP A 61 -2.77 13.45 20.66
C TRP A 61 -1.41 13.13 21.26
N THR A 62 -1.37 12.69 22.51
CA THR A 62 -0.11 12.27 23.16
C THR A 62 -0.22 10.85 23.67
N TYR A 63 0.70 10.00 23.21
CA TYR A 63 0.92 8.68 23.77
C TYR A 63 2.09 8.74 24.75
N GLU A 64 1.95 8.11 25.90
CA GLU A 64 3.02 8.01 26.89
C GLU A 64 3.23 6.57 27.37
N THR A 65 4.48 6.22 27.63
CA THR A 65 4.89 5.03 28.36
C THR A 65 6.18 5.32 29.13
N ASP A 66 6.63 4.41 29.98
CA ASP A 66 7.92 4.55 30.67
C ASP A 66 8.98 3.68 29.99
N LEU A 67 10.05 4.34 29.52
CA LEU A 67 11.21 3.68 28.97
C LEU A 67 12.15 3.27 30.10
N ARG A 68 12.38 1.97 30.22
CA ARG A 68 13.36 1.43 31.17
C ARG A 68 14.78 1.63 30.63
N PRO A 69 15.78 1.83 31.51
CA PRO A 69 17.16 1.95 31.07
C PRO A 69 17.60 0.70 30.30
N GLY A 70 18.46 0.91 29.30
CA GLY A 70 19.00 -0.17 28.51
C GLY A 70 19.84 -1.16 29.34
N SER A 71 20.03 -2.35 28.80
CA SER A 71 20.96 -3.34 29.32
C SER A 71 22.40 -2.90 28.99
N GLY A 72 23.41 -3.53 29.61
CA GLY A 72 24.83 -3.16 29.49
C GLY A 72 25.48 -3.30 28.10
N HIS A 73 24.68 -3.30 27.03
CA HIS A 73 25.12 -3.12 25.66
C HIS A 73 25.70 -1.72 25.43
N GLU A 74 26.44 -1.55 24.32
CA GLU A 74 27.13 -0.29 24.03
C GLU A 74 26.20 0.76 23.44
N GLN A 75 25.19 0.30 22.70
CA GLN A 75 24.19 1.12 22.05
C GLN A 75 22.78 0.61 22.40
N THR A 76 21.85 1.52 22.63
CA THR A 76 20.41 1.25 22.68
C THR A 76 19.68 2.23 21.79
N ASP A 77 18.94 1.70 20.81
CA ASP A 77 18.14 2.49 19.88
C ASP A 77 16.65 2.27 20.14
N LEU A 78 15.87 3.35 20.16
CA LEU A 78 14.41 3.33 20.08
C LEU A 78 13.99 3.36 18.62
N VAL A 79 13.26 2.34 18.17
CA VAL A 79 12.88 2.13 16.78
C VAL A 79 11.37 2.13 16.64
N PHE A 80 10.86 3.00 15.76
CA PHE A 80 9.47 3.04 15.33
C PHE A 80 9.41 2.59 13.87
N GLU A 81 8.65 1.53 13.57
CA GLU A 81 8.47 1.06 12.18
C GLU A 81 7.48 1.89 11.37
N GLY A 82 6.73 2.78 12.03
CA GLY A 82 5.76 3.66 11.39
C GLY A 82 5.05 4.54 12.41
N LEU A 83 5.11 5.86 12.18
CA LEU A 83 4.41 6.87 12.95
C LEU A 83 3.44 7.59 12.01
N ASP A 84 2.16 7.61 12.35
CA ASP A 84 1.12 8.26 11.56
C ASP A 84 0.68 9.58 12.23
N THR A 85 1.11 10.75 11.77
CA THR A 85 2.14 11.00 10.75
C THR A 85 3.12 12.06 11.24
N VAL A 86 2.60 13.20 11.70
CA VAL A 86 3.42 14.28 12.24
C VAL A 86 3.59 14.07 13.72
N ALA A 87 4.78 13.69 14.15
CA ALA A 87 5.03 13.43 15.57
C ALA A 87 6.33 14.01 16.09
N GLU A 88 6.29 14.47 17.35
CA GLU A 88 7.46 14.74 18.18
C GLU A 88 7.68 13.57 19.15
N VAL A 89 8.90 13.02 19.16
CA VAL A 89 9.30 11.97 20.10
C VAL A 89 10.15 12.60 21.20
N VAL A 90 9.69 12.51 22.44
CA VAL A 90 10.29 13.14 23.61
C VAL A 90 10.56 12.11 24.69
N LEU A 91 11.76 12.08 25.26
CA LEU A 91 12.14 11.20 26.36
C LEU A 91 12.63 12.03 27.55
N ASP A 92 11.92 11.94 28.68
CA ASP A 92 12.19 12.69 29.92
C ASP A 92 12.40 14.19 29.66
N GLY A 93 11.51 14.78 28.86
CA GLY A 93 11.56 16.20 28.45
C GLY A 93 12.56 16.52 27.33
N ARG A 94 13.43 15.60 26.92
CA ARG A 94 14.36 15.78 25.79
C ARG A 94 13.72 15.39 24.46
N LEU A 95 13.66 16.33 23.51
CA LEU A 95 13.26 16.03 22.14
C LEU A 95 14.31 15.13 21.47
N LEU A 96 13.88 13.94 21.04
CA LEU A 96 14.70 13.00 20.27
C LEU A 96 14.62 13.31 18.77
N GLY A 97 13.43 13.64 18.26
CA GLY A 97 13.26 14.04 16.87
C GLY A 97 11.80 14.31 16.48
N ARG A 98 11.65 14.73 15.22
CA ARG A 98 10.36 15.02 14.59
C ARG A 98 10.18 14.19 13.33
N THR A 99 8.94 13.84 13.04
CA THR A 99 8.55 12.97 11.92
C THR A 99 7.37 13.57 11.16
N ARG A 100 7.25 13.27 9.87
CA ARG A 100 6.22 13.83 8.96
C ARG A 100 5.81 12.86 7.84
N ASN A 101 6.11 11.57 7.97
CA ASN A 101 5.84 10.58 6.93
C ASN A 101 5.42 9.23 7.53
N MET A 102 4.18 8.82 7.24
CA MET A 102 3.58 7.56 7.69
C MET A 102 4.32 6.33 7.20
N HIS A 103 4.95 6.41 6.03
CA HIS A 103 5.49 5.29 5.26
C HIS A 103 6.98 5.03 5.54
N ARG A 104 7.55 5.68 6.56
CA ARG A 104 8.97 5.56 6.95
C ARG A 104 9.12 4.99 8.36
N SER A 105 10.27 4.39 8.61
CA SER A 105 10.74 4.04 9.95
C SER A 105 11.67 5.12 10.53
N TYR A 106 11.72 5.17 11.85
CA TYR A 106 12.48 6.15 12.61
C TYR A 106 13.27 5.48 13.72
N ARG A 107 14.52 5.91 13.90
CA ARG A 107 15.45 5.37 14.89
C ARG A 107 16.10 6.50 15.67
N PHE A 108 16.13 6.37 16.99
CA PHE A 108 16.75 7.34 17.89
C PHE A 108 17.70 6.65 18.86
N ASP A 109 18.91 7.18 19.00
CA ASP A 109 19.84 6.76 20.05
C ASP A 109 19.30 7.19 21.42
N VAL A 110 19.03 6.22 22.27
CA VAL A 110 18.58 6.41 23.66
C VAL A 110 19.53 5.74 24.65
N THR A 111 20.78 5.56 24.26
CA THR A 111 21.82 4.92 25.08
C THR A 111 21.99 5.66 26.41
N GLY A 112 21.83 4.92 27.51
CA GLY A 112 21.90 5.45 28.87
C GLY A 112 20.72 6.36 29.27
N LEU A 113 19.72 6.54 28.40
CA LEU A 113 18.51 7.29 28.70
C LEU A 113 17.41 6.37 29.23
N SER A 114 16.55 6.91 30.09
CA SER A 114 15.37 6.25 30.65
C SER A 114 14.39 7.32 31.13
N GLY A 115 13.16 6.94 31.44
CA GLY A 115 12.15 7.84 31.96
C GLY A 115 10.91 7.88 31.06
N ARG A 116 10.13 8.96 31.17
CA ARG A 116 8.86 9.07 30.44
C ARG A 116 9.09 9.27 28.94
N LEU A 117 8.68 8.31 28.13
CA LEU A 117 8.61 8.44 26.68
C LEU A 117 7.24 9.01 26.30
N SER A 118 7.24 10.10 25.54
CA SER A 118 6.06 10.78 25.02
C SER A 118 6.18 10.86 23.50
N VAL A 119 5.16 10.39 22.79
CA VAL A 119 5.00 10.57 21.34
C VAL A 119 3.79 11.47 21.10
N ARG A 120 4.05 12.70 20.65
CA ARG A 120 3.03 13.73 20.46
C ARG A 120 2.70 13.84 18.98
N PHE A 121 1.50 13.45 18.60
CA PHE A 121 1.00 13.57 17.24
C PHE A 121 0.28 14.90 17.06
N GLY A 122 0.75 15.68 16.09
CA GLY A 122 0.02 16.85 15.60
C GLY A 122 -1.07 16.41 14.61
N SER A 123 -2.15 17.19 14.53
CA SER A 123 -3.21 17.01 13.54
C SER A 123 -2.66 16.98 12.11
N ALA A 124 -2.96 15.90 11.37
CA ALA A 124 -2.57 15.77 9.97
C ALA A 124 -3.21 16.86 9.09
N TYR A 125 -4.40 17.34 9.47
CA TYR A 125 -5.02 18.50 8.83
C TYR A 125 -4.20 19.77 9.05
N ALA A 126 -3.78 20.03 10.29
CA ALA A 126 -3.00 21.23 10.59
C ALA A 126 -1.68 21.26 9.80
N GLU A 127 -1.02 20.11 9.66
CA GLU A 127 0.18 19.98 8.83
C GLU A 127 -0.11 20.24 7.35
N ALA A 128 -1.10 19.55 6.79
CA ALA A 128 -1.47 19.68 5.39
C ALA A 128 -1.81 21.13 5.04
N GLU A 129 -2.56 21.81 5.90
CA GLU A 129 -2.91 23.23 5.76
C GLU A 129 -1.71 24.15 5.86
N ALA A 130 -0.77 23.88 6.77
CA ALA A 130 0.46 24.67 6.89
C ALA A 130 1.34 24.54 5.63
N VAL A 131 1.49 23.32 5.10
CA VAL A 131 2.24 23.07 3.86
C VAL A 131 1.52 23.71 2.67
N ARG A 132 0.20 23.58 2.58
CA ARG A 132 -0.62 24.23 1.55
C ARG A 132 -0.48 25.75 1.57
N GLY A 133 -0.55 26.37 2.75
CA GLY A 133 -0.34 27.81 2.91
C GLY A 133 1.07 28.27 2.49
N ALA A 134 2.08 27.40 2.62
CA ALA A 134 3.45 27.70 2.23
C ALA A 134 3.73 27.47 0.74
N LEU A 135 3.13 26.45 0.12
CA LEU A 135 3.44 26.00 -1.24
C LEU A 135 2.41 26.40 -2.29
N GLY A 136 1.23 26.87 -1.87
CA GLY A 136 0.11 27.18 -2.75
C GLY A 136 -0.83 26.01 -2.97
N GLU A 137 -2.01 26.31 -3.51
CA GLU A 137 -3.05 25.33 -3.82
C GLU A 137 -2.63 24.40 -4.97
N ARG A 138 -3.06 23.15 -4.93
CA ARG A 138 -2.81 22.11 -5.94
C ARG A 138 -4.12 21.38 -6.20
N PRO A 139 -4.50 21.16 -7.47
CA PRO A 139 -5.74 20.46 -7.79
C PRO A 139 -5.71 19.01 -7.30
N ALA A 140 -6.87 18.51 -6.89
CA ALA A 140 -7.10 17.12 -6.51
C ALA A 140 -8.52 16.70 -6.88
N ALA A 141 -8.77 15.40 -6.99
CA ALA A 141 -10.10 14.85 -7.23
C ALA A 141 -11.04 15.00 -6.02
N TYR A 142 -10.48 15.12 -4.81
CA TYR A 142 -11.23 15.23 -3.55
C TYR A 142 -10.89 16.54 -2.83
N ALA A 143 -11.81 16.98 -1.96
CA ALA A 143 -11.72 18.29 -1.31
C ALA A 143 -10.69 18.36 -0.17
N GLU A 144 -10.37 17.22 0.45
CA GLU A 144 -9.47 17.16 1.59
C GLU A 144 -7.99 17.26 1.19
N PRO A 145 -7.12 17.91 1.98
CA PRO A 145 -5.78 18.31 1.56
C PRO A 145 -4.72 17.19 1.69
N PHE A 146 -5.05 15.95 1.31
CA PHE A 146 -4.19 14.78 1.51
C PHE A 146 -2.85 14.85 0.74
N GLN A 147 -2.78 15.60 -0.36
CA GLN A 147 -1.59 15.76 -1.20
C GLN A 147 -0.44 16.52 -0.52
N TYR A 148 -0.72 17.18 0.60
CA TYR A 148 0.23 18.01 1.33
C TYR A 148 0.91 17.30 2.51
N VAL A 149 0.60 16.02 2.73
CA VAL A 149 1.17 15.21 3.81
C VAL A 149 1.45 13.79 3.32
N ARG A 150 2.57 13.19 3.72
CA ARG A 150 2.91 11.80 3.35
C ARG A 150 2.21 10.82 4.29
N LYS A 151 0.94 10.54 4.01
CA LYS A 151 0.03 9.68 4.77
C LYS A 151 -0.85 8.87 3.80
N MET A 152 -1.45 7.79 4.28
CA MET A 152 -2.50 7.05 3.56
C MET A 152 -3.60 8.01 3.07
N ALA A 153 -3.63 8.28 1.76
CA ALA A 153 -4.46 9.32 1.17
C ALA A 153 -5.95 9.05 1.42
N CYS A 154 -6.40 7.81 1.24
CA CYS A 154 -7.80 7.43 1.43
C CYS A 154 -8.29 7.52 2.89
N SER A 155 -7.41 7.78 3.88
CA SER A 155 -7.86 8.13 5.25
C SER A 155 -8.60 9.46 5.31
N PHE A 156 -8.38 10.34 4.33
CA PHE A 156 -9.13 11.59 4.15
C PHE A 156 -10.48 11.37 3.44
N GLY A 157 -10.87 10.12 3.19
CA GLY A 157 -12.06 9.76 2.42
C GLY A 157 -11.74 9.53 0.95
N TRP A 158 -12.55 8.71 0.31
CA TRP A 158 -12.47 8.38 -1.11
C TRP A 158 -13.87 8.03 -1.63
N ASP A 159 -14.05 7.82 -2.92
CA ASP A 159 -15.35 7.47 -3.52
C ASP A 159 -15.90 6.08 -3.12
N TRP A 160 -15.15 5.33 -2.31
CA TRP A 160 -15.57 4.08 -1.64
C TRP A 160 -15.26 4.07 -0.13
N GLY A 161 -14.60 5.09 0.42
CA GLY A 161 -14.01 5.06 1.78
C GLY A 161 -14.50 6.22 2.66
N PRO A 162 -14.54 6.06 3.99
CA PRO A 162 -14.94 7.13 4.89
C PRO A 162 -13.77 8.08 5.18
N THR A 163 -14.07 9.31 5.59
CA THR A 163 -13.11 10.28 6.11
C THR A 163 -12.86 10.01 7.59
N LEU A 164 -11.84 9.20 7.89
CA LEU A 164 -11.40 8.85 9.24
C LEU A 164 -9.88 9.07 9.38
N VAL A 165 -9.50 10.35 9.38
CA VAL A 165 -8.10 10.77 9.51
C VAL A 165 -7.59 10.48 10.91
N THR A 166 -6.89 9.37 11.09
CA THR A 166 -6.35 8.94 12.39
C THR A 166 -4.91 9.40 12.62
N ALA A 167 -4.41 9.18 13.84
CA ALA A 167 -3.00 9.29 14.21
C ALA A 167 -2.60 8.12 15.12
N GLY A 168 -1.31 7.79 15.20
CA GLY A 168 -0.81 6.78 16.12
C GLY A 168 0.47 6.06 15.69
N MET A 169 0.97 5.19 16.56
CA MET A 169 2.05 4.25 16.25
C MET A 169 1.47 3.06 15.51
N TRP A 170 1.24 3.21 14.22
CA TRP A 170 0.50 2.25 13.40
C TRP A 170 1.28 0.97 13.09
N ARG A 171 2.59 0.94 13.37
CA ARG A 171 3.48 -0.21 13.23
C ARG A 171 4.31 -0.44 14.52
N PRO A 172 4.99 -1.60 14.65
CA PRO A 172 5.73 -1.96 15.87
C PRO A 172 6.72 -0.90 16.36
N VAL A 173 6.84 -0.83 17.68
CA VAL A 173 7.85 -0.04 18.40
C VAL A 173 8.71 -0.98 19.21
N ARG A 174 10.02 -0.78 19.23
CA ARG A 174 10.96 -1.63 19.97
C ARG A 174 12.19 -0.89 20.45
N LEU A 175 12.84 -1.46 21.46
CA LEU A 175 14.22 -1.16 21.82
C LEU A 175 15.14 -2.17 21.15
N GLU A 176 16.14 -1.71 20.41
CA GLU A 176 17.21 -2.53 19.88
C GLU A 176 18.51 -2.25 20.65
N GLN A 177 19.15 -3.30 21.16
CA GLN A 177 20.34 -3.21 21.99
C GLN A 177 21.44 -4.04 21.36
N TRP A 178 22.60 -3.42 21.15
CA TRP A 178 23.68 -4.06 20.41
C TRP A 178 25.05 -3.51 20.83
N SER A 179 26.07 -4.28 20.48
CA SER A 179 27.47 -3.97 20.76
C SER A 179 28.31 -4.33 19.55
N THR A 180 29.45 -3.67 19.38
CA THR A 180 30.37 -3.81 18.23
C THR A 180 29.78 -3.34 16.89
N ALA A 181 28.77 -4.01 16.37
CA ALA A 181 28.14 -3.69 15.08
C ALA A 181 26.74 -4.31 14.92
N ARG A 182 25.92 -3.74 14.03
CA ARG A 182 24.63 -4.28 13.57
C ARG A 182 24.47 -4.14 12.06
N ILE A 183 23.59 -4.94 11.47
CA ILE A 183 23.18 -4.77 10.07
C ILE A 183 22.20 -3.60 10.01
N SER A 184 22.54 -2.58 9.23
CA SER A 184 21.65 -1.41 9.03
C SER A 184 20.80 -1.55 7.77
N ARG A 185 21.32 -2.24 6.74
CA ARG A 185 20.61 -2.49 5.49
C ARG A 185 21.13 -3.75 4.79
N VAL A 186 20.22 -4.50 4.18
CA VAL A 186 20.54 -5.56 3.21
C VAL A 186 19.73 -5.29 1.96
N ARG A 187 20.40 -5.29 0.80
CA ARG A 187 19.76 -5.22 -0.52
C ARG A 187 19.97 -6.56 -1.23
N PRO A 188 18.94 -7.42 -1.28
CA PRO A 188 19.02 -8.69 -2.00
C PRO A 188 18.61 -8.51 -3.46
N LEU A 189 19.54 -8.83 -4.37
CA LEU A 189 19.24 -9.01 -5.79
C LEU A 189 19.19 -10.51 -6.07
N VAL A 190 18.06 -10.98 -6.56
CA VAL A 190 17.80 -12.39 -6.85
C VAL A 190 17.51 -12.52 -8.34
N THR A 191 18.37 -13.21 -9.05
CA THR A 191 18.30 -13.36 -10.52
C THR A 191 18.49 -14.83 -10.91
N VAL A 192 18.23 -15.12 -12.18
CA VAL A 192 18.53 -16.41 -12.81
C VAL A 192 19.38 -16.12 -14.05
N GLU A 193 20.60 -16.64 -14.06
CA GLU A 193 21.60 -16.41 -15.11
C GLU A 193 21.99 -17.78 -15.69
N GLU A 194 21.68 -18.02 -16.97
CA GLU A 194 22.01 -19.29 -17.67
C GLU A 194 21.55 -20.57 -16.93
N GLY A 195 20.43 -20.49 -16.21
CA GLY A 195 19.88 -21.61 -15.43
C GLY A 195 20.43 -21.73 -14.01
N VAL A 196 21.33 -20.83 -13.58
CA VAL A 196 21.85 -20.76 -12.21
C VAL A 196 21.13 -19.65 -11.44
N GLY A 197 20.69 -19.94 -10.22
CA GLY A 197 20.11 -18.94 -9.33
C GLY A 197 21.22 -18.12 -8.69
N VAL A 198 21.12 -16.80 -8.75
CA VAL A 198 22.14 -15.89 -8.19
C VAL A 198 21.49 -15.05 -7.10
N VAL A 199 22.13 -15.03 -5.93
CA VAL A 199 21.74 -14.17 -4.80
C VAL A 199 22.91 -13.26 -4.47
N GLU A 200 22.76 -11.97 -4.76
CA GLU A 200 23.71 -10.94 -4.37
C GLU A 200 23.13 -10.12 -3.22
N LEU A 201 23.86 -10.07 -2.10
CA LEU A 201 23.49 -9.35 -0.89
C LEU A 201 24.47 -8.20 -0.70
N ALA A 202 24.05 -6.98 -1.02
CA ALA A 202 24.79 -5.78 -0.63
C ALA A 202 24.41 -5.40 0.81
N VAL A 203 25.39 -5.36 1.69
CA VAL A 203 25.21 -5.21 3.14
C VAL A 203 25.81 -3.89 3.60
N GLU A 204 25.04 -3.13 4.37
CA GLU A 204 25.53 -1.99 5.14
C GLU A 204 25.44 -2.29 6.63
N VAL A 205 26.46 -1.88 7.39
CA VAL A 205 26.52 -2.07 8.84
C VAL A 205 26.78 -0.76 9.56
N GLU A 206 26.29 -0.67 10.79
CA GLU A 206 26.66 0.36 11.76
C GLU A 206 27.60 -0.23 12.80
N ARG A 207 28.53 0.58 13.33
CA ARG A 207 29.59 0.14 14.24
C ARG A 207 29.67 1.07 15.45
N THR A 208 29.81 0.50 16.65
CA THR A 208 30.25 1.22 17.86
C THR A 208 31.77 1.18 18.01
N ARG A 209 32.43 0.16 17.41
CA ARG A 209 33.89 -0.04 17.46
C ARG A 209 34.47 -0.10 16.04
N VAL A 210 35.19 0.93 15.64
CA VAL A 210 35.74 1.06 14.26
C VAL A 210 36.72 -0.06 13.91
N GLU A 211 37.63 -0.39 14.83
CA GLU A 211 38.75 -1.33 14.61
C GLU A 211 38.36 -2.82 14.64
N ALA A 212 37.10 -3.17 14.92
CA ALA A 212 36.70 -4.56 15.02
C ALA A 212 36.60 -5.22 13.62
N PRO A 213 37.38 -6.27 13.28
CA PRO A 213 37.19 -6.98 12.03
C PRO A 213 35.81 -7.64 11.99
N LEU A 214 35.07 -7.39 10.91
CA LEU A 214 33.73 -7.94 10.70
C LEU A 214 33.70 -8.80 9.44
N ALA A 215 32.88 -9.84 9.48
CA ALA A 215 32.55 -10.67 8.33
C ALA A 215 31.05 -10.91 8.31
N VAL A 216 30.51 -11.23 7.14
CA VAL A 216 29.16 -11.74 6.97
C VAL A 216 29.22 -13.15 6.41
N GLU A 217 28.34 -14.01 6.89
CA GLU A 217 28.13 -15.36 6.37
C GLU A 217 26.69 -15.48 5.89
N ALA A 218 26.51 -15.78 4.61
CA ALA A 218 25.21 -15.96 3.99
C ALA A 218 24.98 -17.44 3.70
N THR A 219 23.72 -17.87 3.83
CA THR A 219 23.28 -19.21 3.44
C THR A 219 21.97 -19.16 2.67
N VAL A 220 21.87 -19.96 1.60
CA VAL A 220 20.66 -20.15 0.79
C VAL A 220 20.70 -21.53 0.16
N ALA A 221 19.60 -22.28 0.18
CA ALA A 221 19.51 -23.61 -0.46
C ALA A 221 20.62 -24.60 -0.05
N GLY A 222 21.24 -24.46 1.13
CA GLY A 222 22.38 -25.26 1.58
C GLY A 222 23.75 -24.72 1.17
N GLU A 223 23.81 -23.79 0.22
CA GLU A 223 25.02 -23.07 -0.15
C GLU A 223 25.42 -22.06 0.92
N ARG A 224 26.72 -21.87 1.11
CA ARG A 224 27.28 -20.96 2.13
C ARG A 224 28.46 -20.18 1.60
N VAL A 225 28.42 -18.87 1.77
CA VAL A 225 29.53 -17.97 1.41
C VAL A 225 29.81 -17.01 2.56
N ARG A 226 31.10 -16.77 2.81
CA ARG A 226 31.57 -15.80 3.79
C ARG A 226 32.36 -14.71 3.11
N ALA A 227 32.10 -13.45 3.48
CA ALA A 227 32.83 -12.28 2.99
C ALA A 227 33.23 -11.36 4.15
N SER A 228 34.30 -10.59 3.98
CA SER A 228 34.67 -9.52 4.90
C SER A 228 33.83 -8.27 4.68
N ILE A 229 33.58 -7.49 5.73
CA ILE A 229 33.03 -6.14 5.63
C ILE A 229 34.20 -5.15 5.59
N ASP A 230 34.27 -4.34 4.53
CA ASP A 230 35.21 -3.23 4.38
C ASP A 230 34.56 -1.93 4.84
N GLY A 231 35.15 -1.28 5.86
CA GLY A 231 34.52 -0.14 6.53
C GLY A 231 33.11 -0.48 7.00
N THR A 232 32.09 0.11 6.40
CA THR A 232 30.67 -0.12 6.72
C THR A 232 29.91 -0.94 5.68
N ARG A 233 30.59 -1.49 4.66
CA ARG A 233 29.93 -2.15 3.52
C ARG A 233 30.55 -3.50 3.19
N GLY A 234 29.74 -4.40 2.63
CA GLY A 234 30.22 -5.63 2.02
C GLY A 234 29.22 -6.16 1.00
N VAL A 235 29.68 -7.11 0.19
CA VAL A 235 28.85 -7.81 -0.79
C VAL A 235 29.12 -9.29 -0.65
N VAL A 236 28.05 -10.08 -0.64
CA VAL A 236 28.11 -11.54 -0.70
C VAL A 236 27.34 -11.98 -1.94
N ARG A 237 27.96 -12.83 -2.77
CA ARG A 237 27.31 -13.45 -3.92
C ARG A 237 27.27 -14.96 -3.71
N LEU A 238 26.11 -15.57 -3.86
CA LEU A 238 25.88 -17.01 -3.79
C LEU A 238 25.25 -17.48 -5.09
N GLU A 239 25.65 -18.66 -5.54
CA GLU A 239 25.11 -19.32 -6.72
C GLU A 239 24.43 -20.61 -6.28
N VAL A 240 23.19 -20.80 -6.70
CA VAL A 240 22.38 -22.00 -6.44
C VAL A 240 22.25 -22.74 -7.77
N PRO A 241 22.91 -23.90 -7.94
CA PRO A 241 22.80 -24.67 -9.17
C PRO A 241 21.39 -25.26 -9.31
N ASP A 242 20.86 -25.23 -10.53
CA ASP A 242 19.57 -25.81 -10.91
C ASP A 242 18.41 -25.46 -9.93
N PRO A 243 18.16 -24.16 -9.64
CA PRO A 243 17.12 -23.78 -8.70
C PRO A 243 15.73 -24.11 -9.26
N LEU A 244 14.79 -24.47 -8.38
CA LEU A 244 13.39 -24.48 -8.75
C LEU A 244 12.91 -23.03 -8.90
N LEU A 245 12.31 -22.72 -10.04
CA LEU A 245 11.82 -21.37 -10.33
C LEU A 245 10.47 -21.13 -9.67
N TRP A 246 10.29 -19.93 -9.12
CA TRP A 246 9.01 -19.42 -8.66
C TRP A 246 8.15 -19.04 -9.87
N TRP A 247 6.92 -19.55 -9.90
CA TRP A 247 5.94 -19.24 -10.94
C TRP A 247 4.69 -18.59 -10.36
N PRO A 248 4.06 -17.66 -11.09
CA PRO A 248 2.73 -17.21 -10.75
C PRO A 248 1.70 -18.34 -10.84
N ARG A 249 0.60 -18.16 -10.12
CA ARG A 249 -0.49 -19.11 -10.04
C ARG A 249 -1.00 -19.47 -11.43
N GLY A 250 -1.07 -20.78 -11.69
CA GLY A 250 -1.54 -21.32 -12.97
C GLY A 250 -0.44 -21.59 -14.00
N TYR A 251 0.80 -21.19 -13.73
CA TYR A 251 1.95 -21.43 -14.60
C TYR A 251 3.01 -22.38 -14.00
N GLY A 252 2.92 -22.66 -12.70
CA GLY A 252 3.81 -23.60 -12.01
C GLY A 252 3.64 -23.53 -10.49
N GLU A 253 4.60 -24.12 -9.77
CA GLU A 253 4.68 -24.08 -8.32
C GLU A 253 5.39 -22.81 -7.82
N GLN A 254 5.30 -22.54 -6.51
CA GLN A 254 5.86 -21.37 -5.85
C GLN A 254 7.01 -21.74 -4.89
N PRO A 255 8.13 -22.34 -5.34
CA PRO A 255 9.28 -22.62 -4.48
C PRO A 255 9.82 -21.32 -3.86
N LEU A 256 10.01 -21.36 -2.54
CA LEU A 256 10.59 -20.28 -1.75
C LEU A 256 11.81 -20.82 -0.98
N TYR A 257 12.87 -20.02 -0.95
CA TYR A 257 14.14 -20.36 -0.31
C TYR A 257 14.41 -19.41 0.86
N ASP A 258 14.80 -19.96 2.00
CA ASP A 258 15.27 -19.17 3.13
C ASP A 258 16.68 -18.65 2.86
N VAL A 259 16.86 -17.33 2.98
CA VAL A 259 18.16 -16.65 3.01
C VAL A 259 18.42 -16.19 4.42
N GLU A 260 19.55 -16.61 4.98
CA GLU A 260 20.06 -16.13 6.26
C GLU A 260 21.42 -15.46 6.05
N LEU A 261 21.57 -14.23 6.54
CA LEU A 261 22.81 -13.47 6.58
C LEU A 261 23.17 -13.17 8.03
N THR A 262 24.28 -13.71 8.51
CA THR A 262 24.78 -13.48 9.87
C THR A 262 25.98 -12.55 9.85
N LEU A 263 25.91 -11.44 10.59
CA LEU A 263 27.04 -10.56 10.87
C LEU A 263 27.88 -11.13 12.02
N LEU A 264 29.20 -11.21 11.82
CA LEU A 264 30.14 -11.87 12.70
C LEU A 264 31.29 -10.94 13.10
N HIS A 265 31.72 -11.04 14.36
CA HIS A 265 33.03 -10.59 14.81
C HIS A 265 33.85 -11.80 15.27
N GLY A 266 34.88 -12.16 14.49
CA GLY A 266 35.57 -13.44 14.65
C GLY A 266 34.63 -14.62 14.36
N ALA A 267 34.31 -15.41 15.38
CA ALA A 267 33.32 -16.50 15.32
C ALA A 267 32.00 -16.15 16.01
N SER A 268 31.89 -14.96 16.62
CA SER A 268 30.74 -14.59 17.44
C SER A 268 29.67 -13.86 16.61
N PRO A 269 28.40 -14.31 16.63
CA PRO A 269 27.31 -13.63 15.94
C PRO A 269 26.91 -12.32 16.63
N LEU A 270 26.87 -11.26 15.83
CA LEU A 270 26.47 -9.92 16.23
C LEU A 270 25.03 -9.62 15.84
N ASP A 271 24.58 -10.01 14.65
CA ASP A 271 23.24 -9.72 14.15
C ASP A 271 22.86 -10.70 13.04
N VAL A 272 21.57 -10.88 12.78
CA VAL A 272 21.07 -11.82 11.77
C VAL A 272 19.91 -11.22 10.99
N TRP A 273 20.01 -11.26 9.66
CA TRP A 273 18.95 -10.92 8.75
C TRP A 273 18.42 -12.17 8.05
N ARG A 274 17.09 -12.34 8.01
CA ARG A 274 16.42 -13.49 7.38
C ARG A 274 15.29 -13.05 6.47
N ARG A 275 15.21 -13.60 5.25
CA ARG A 275 14.09 -13.42 4.33
C ARG A 275 13.87 -14.68 3.50
N ARG A 276 12.65 -14.86 3.00
CA ARG A 276 12.37 -15.80 1.92
C ARG A 276 12.52 -15.10 0.58
N ILE A 277 12.98 -15.83 -0.42
CA ILE A 277 13.12 -15.39 -1.81
C ILE A 277 12.56 -16.45 -2.76
N GLY A 278 12.29 -16.08 -4.01
CA GLY A 278 12.03 -17.02 -5.10
C GLY A 278 12.86 -16.66 -6.32
N PHE A 279 13.39 -17.67 -7.01
CA PHE A 279 14.15 -17.47 -8.25
C PHE A 279 13.21 -17.35 -9.44
N ARG A 280 13.23 -16.22 -10.14
CA ARG A 280 12.49 -16.03 -11.39
C ARG A 280 13.14 -14.93 -12.23
N SER A 281 12.86 -14.91 -13.53
CA SER A 281 13.02 -13.68 -14.35
C SER A 281 11.68 -12.95 -14.52
N ILE A 282 11.71 -11.62 -14.60
CA ILE A 282 10.55 -10.78 -14.89
C ILE A 282 10.95 -9.70 -15.88
N GLU A 283 10.14 -9.55 -16.93
CA GLU A 283 10.24 -8.45 -17.88
C GLU A 283 8.84 -7.89 -18.14
N LEU A 284 8.80 -6.63 -18.59
CA LEU A 284 7.60 -5.99 -19.12
C LEU A 284 7.82 -5.71 -20.60
N ASP A 285 7.26 -6.55 -21.46
CA ASP A 285 7.33 -6.40 -22.91
C ASP A 285 6.49 -5.20 -23.36
N ARG A 286 7.20 -4.19 -23.87
CA ARG A 286 6.66 -2.92 -24.40
C ARG A 286 6.95 -2.76 -25.89
N SER A 287 7.22 -3.85 -26.59
CA SER A 287 7.55 -3.83 -28.00
C SER A 287 6.42 -3.19 -28.82
N ALA A 288 6.79 -2.44 -29.85
CA ALA A 288 5.83 -1.87 -30.80
C ALA A 288 5.37 -2.95 -31.79
N ASP A 289 4.09 -2.89 -32.16
CA ASP A 289 3.47 -3.74 -33.18
C ASP A 289 2.36 -2.96 -33.95
N GLU A 290 1.55 -3.66 -34.74
CA GLU A 290 0.46 -3.05 -35.52
C GLU A 290 -0.66 -2.45 -34.66
N HIS A 291 -0.70 -2.75 -33.36
CA HIS A 291 -1.69 -2.27 -32.39
C HIS A 291 -1.12 -1.19 -31.45
N GLY A 292 0.08 -0.64 -31.71
CA GLY A 292 0.74 0.36 -30.86
C GLY A 292 1.89 -0.22 -30.04
N THR A 293 1.95 0.00 -28.72
CA THR A 293 3.03 -0.52 -27.85
C THR A 293 2.47 -1.37 -26.71
N GLY A 294 2.99 -2.60 -26.59
CA GLY A 294 2.50 -3.58 -25.61
C GLY A 294 2.69 -3.19 -24.14
N PHE A 295 2.03 -3.97 -23.29
CA PHE A 295 2.23 -4.00 -21.84
C PHE A 295 1.97 -5.43 -21.39
N THR A 296 2.96 -6.31 -21.56
CA THR A 296 2.79 -7.75 -21.30
C THR A 296 3.83 -8.22 -20.30
N PHE A 297 3.40 -8.82 -19.20
CA PHE A 297 4.31 -9.45 -18.25
C PHE A 297 4.93 -10.70 -18.87
N VAL A 298 6.24 -10.84 -18.74
CA VAL A 298 7.00 -12.02 -19.16
C VAL A 298 7.70 -12.59 -17.93
N VAL A 299 7.28 -13.77 -17.46
CA VAL A 299 7.88 -14.42 -16.29
C VAL A 299 8.54 -15.71 -16.73
N ASN A 300 9.84 -15.88 -16.41
CA ASN A 300 10.62 -17.05 -16.80
C ASN A 300 10.58 -17.34 -18.32
N GLY A 301 10.48 -16.26 -19.12
CA GLY A 301 10.38 -16.34 -20.58
C GLY A 301 8.95 -16.46 -21.14
N GLU A 302 7.94 -16.63 -20.29
CA GLU A 302 6.56 -16.83 -20.73
C GLU A 302 5.70 -15.58 -20.64
N ARG A 303 5.06 -15.21 -21.75
CA ARG A 303 4.12 -14.09 -21.85
C ARG A 303 2.80 -14.45 -21.18
N LEU A 304 2.36 -13.63 -20.23
CA LEU A 304 1.18 -13.90 -19.42
C LEU A 304 0.01 -12.98 -19.80
N PHE A 305 -1.20 -13.53 -19.81
CA PHE A 305 -2.40 -12.72 -19.64
C PHE A 305 -2.64 -12.51 -18.14
N ALA A 306 -2.59 -11.27 -17.66
CA ALA A 306 -2.82 -10.95 -16.26
C ALA A 306 -4.31 -10.90 -15.91
N ARG A 307 -4.74 -11.70 -14.93
CA ARG A 307 -6.09 -11.70 -14.35
C ARG A 307 -6.00 -11.01 -13.00
N GLY A 308 -6.21 -9.70 -13.03
CA GLY A 308 -5.91 -8.84 -11.91
C GLY A 308 -7.12 -8.29 -11.17
N VAL A 309 -6.85 -7.78 -9.97
CA VAL A 309 -7.75 -6.95 -9.16
C VAL A 309 -6.96 -5.82 -8.51
N ASN A 310 -7.60 -4.69 -8.28
CA ASN A 310 -7.06 -3.60 -7.47
C ASN A 310 -7.33 -3.89 -5.99
N TRP A 311 -6.28 -3.81 -5.18
CA TRP A 311 -6.28 -3.94 -3.74
C TRP A 311 -6.19 -2.55 -3.09
N ILE A 312 -7.11 -2.29 -2.18
CA ILE A 312 -7.12 -1.12 -1.31
C ILE A 312 -6.88 -1.56 0.15
N PRO A 313 -6.57 -0.66 1.09
CA PRO A 313 -6.44 -1.03 2.50
C PRO A 313 -7.67 -1.81 3.00
N ASP A 314 -7.46 -2.97 3.61
CA ASP A 314 -8.56 -3.89 4.00
C ASP A 314 -9.27 -3.52 5.33
N ASP A 315 -8.87 -2.40 5.92
CA ASP A 315 -9.53 -1.72 7.04
C ASP A 315 -9.10 -0.24 7.02
N VAL A 316 -9.97 0.67 7.47
CA VAL A 316 -9.62 2.10 7.62
C VAL A 316 -8.55 2.33 8.68
N PHE A 317 -8.39 1.40 9.63
CA PHE A 317 -7.37 1.40 10.66
C PHE A 317 -6.36 0.27 10.39
N PRO A 318 -5.24 0.55 9.68
CA PRO A 318 -4.32 -0.49 9.23
C PRO A 318 -3.75 -1.41 10.33
N SER A 319 -3.68 -0.93 11.58
CA SER A 319 -3.26 -1.73 12.74
C SER A 319 -4.19 -2.90 13.06
N ARG A 320 -5.42 -2.94 12.53
CA ARG A 320 -6.35 -4.07 12.65
C ARG A 320 -6.14 -5.16 11.60
N ILE A 321 -5.35 -4.90 10.57
CA ILE A 321 -5.12 -5.85 9.48
C ILE A 321 -4.05 -6.85 9.93
N THR A 322 -4.42 -8.12 9.98
CA THR A 322 -3.54 -9.20 10.44
C THR A 322 -3.11 -10.10 9.27
N ARG A 323 -2.03 -10.86 9.43
CA ARG A 323 -1.65 -11.92 8.48
C ARG A 323 -2.80 -12.85 8.12
N ALA A 324 -3.63 -13.22 9.10
CA ALA A 324 -4.77 -14.10 8.88
C ALA A 324 -5.81 -13.46 7.96
N ARG A 325 -6.10 -12.17 8.16
CA ARG A 325 -7.01 -11.39 7.33
C ARG A 325 -6.47 -11.23 5.89
N TYR A 326 -5.19 -10.91 5.73
CA TYR A 326 -4.55 -10.91 4.41
C TYR A 326 -4.66 -12.26 3.72
N ARG A 327 -4.32 -13.35 4.43
CA ARG A 327 -4.43 -14.71 3.88
C ARG A 327 -5.84 -15.03 3.44
N GLU A 328 -6.84 -14.70 4.25
CA GLU A 328 -8.24 -14.92 3.90
C GLU A 328 -8.58 -14.21 2.59
N ARG A 329 -8.42 -12.88 2.51
CA ARG A 329 -8.76 -12.09 1.31
C ARG A 329 -8.00 -12.51 0.07
N LEU A 330 -6.70 -12.77 0.19
CA LEU A 330 -5.86 -13.17 -0.94
C LEU A 330 -6.15 -14.60 -1.40
N THR A 331 -6.58 -15.48 -0.49
CA THR A 331 -7.08 -16.81 -0.86
C THR A 331 -8.40 -16.69 -1.63
N GLN A 332 -9.33 -15.83 -1.19
CA GLN A 332 -10.57 -15.56 -1.92
C GLN A 332 -10.29 -15.07 -3.36
N ALA A 333 -9.31 -14.16 -3.52
CA ALA A 333 -8.86 -13.74 -4.85
C ALA A 333 -8.26 -14.91 -5.66
N ALA A 334 -7.35 -15.70 -5.07
CA ALA A 334 -6.70 -16.82 -5.74
C ALA A 334 -7.70 -17.93 -6.16
N ASP A 335 -8.74 -18.15 -5.36
CA ASP A 335 -9.83 -19.10 -5.63
C ASP A 335 -10.73 -18.61 -6.77
N ALA A 336 -10.91 -17.30 -6.92
CA ALA A 336 -11.55 -16.66 -8.08
C ALA A 336 -10.69 -16.71 -9.36
N GLY A 337 -9.48 -17.28 -9.29
CA GLY A 337 -8.57 -17.41 -10.43
C GLY A 337 -7.78 -16.14 -10.75
N VAL A 338 -7.70 -15.19 -9.82
CA VAL A 338 -6.81 -14.04 -9.87
C VAL A 338 -5.36 -14.51 -9.80
N ASP A 339 -4.49 -13.90 -10.59
CA ASP A 339 -3.04 -14.08 -10.55
C ASP A 339 -2.25 -12.78 -10.38
N LEU A 340 -2.93 -11.62 -10.39
CA LEU A 340 -2.32 -10.32 -10.15
C LEU A 340 -3.13 -9.48 -9.14
N VAL A 341 -2.44 -8.86 -8.20
CA VAL A 341 -3.01 -7.91 -7.25
C VAL A 341 -2.26 -6.60 -7.38
N ARG A 342 -2.95 -5.54 -7.78
CA ARG A 342 -2.38 -4.18 -7.82
C ARG A 342 -2.66 -3.48 -6.49
N ILE A 343 -1.61 -3.20 -5.72
CA ILE A 343 -1.73 -2.34 -4.54
C ILE A 343 -1.85 -0.90 -5.04
N TRP A 344 -3.03 -0.32 -4.86
CA TRP A 344 -3.39 0.99 -5.38
C TRP A 344 -2.76 2.16 -4.61
N GLY A 345 -2.36 3.21 -5.34
CA GLY A 345 -1.52 4.31 -4.86
C GLY A 345 -2.13 5.30 -3.86
N GLY A 346 -3.40 5.26 -3.49
CA GLY A 346 -3.89 6.11 -2.37
C GLY A 346 -4.00 5.37 -1.04
N GLY A 347 -3.60 4.09 -1.02
CA GLY A 347 -3.54 3.26 0.18
C GLY A 347 -2.19 3.38 0.91
N ILE A 348 -1.61 2.22 1.23
CA ILE A 348 -0.32 2.09 1.91
C ILE A 348 0.57 1.11 1.15
N TYR A 349 1.88 1.19 1.36
CA TYR A 349 2.70 0.00 1.17
C TYR A 349 2.30 -1.01 2.24
N GLU A 350 1.84 -2.18 1.81
CA GLU A 350 1.35 -3.19 2.73
C GLU A 350 2.44 -3.72 3.69
N SER A 351 2.01 -4.44 4.72
CA SER A 351 2.92 -5.14 5.65
C SER A 351 3.64 -6.30 4.95
N ALA A 352 4.73 -6.80 5.54
CA ALA A 352 5.44 -7.98 5.02
C ALA A 352 4.52 -9.21 4.89
N ASP A 353 3.52 -9.32 5.77
CA ASP A 353 2.55 -10.41 5.75
C ASP A 353 1.75 -10.48 4.45
N PHE A 354 1.42 -9.35 3.84
CA PHE A 354 0.72 -9.31 2.56
C PHE A 354 1.57 -9.95 1.45
N TYR A 355 2.81 -9.46 1.26
CA TYR A 355 3.67 -9.95 0.19
C TYR A 355 4.10 -11.39 0.43
N ASP A 356 4.33 -11.79 1.69
CA ASP A 356 4.59 -13.18 2.06
C ASP A 356 3.45 -14.11 1.64
N VAL A 357 2.20 -13.67 1.80
CA VAL A 357 1.03 -14.45 1.35
C VAL A 357 0.96 -14.47 -0.17
N CYS A 358 1.22 -13.35 -0.85
CA CYS A 358 1.26 -13.31 -2.32
C CYS A 358 2.36 -14.22 -2.89
N ASP A 359 3.54 -14.24 -2.28
CA ASP A 359 4.66 -15.12 -2.63
C ASP A 359 4.24 -16.60 -2.54
N GLU A 360 3.54 -16.97 -1.48
CA GLU A 360 3.07 -18.35 -1.24
C GLU A 360 1.92 -18.76 -2.15
N LEU A 361 1.00 -17.84 -2.48
CA LEU A 361 -0.16 -18.11 -3.32
C LEU A 361 0.12 -17.96 -4.82
N GLY A 362 1.29 -17.44 -5.19
CA GLY A 362 1.64 -17.20 -6.59
C GLY A 362 0.93 -15.98 -7.18
N LEU A 363 0.55 -15.01 -6.35
CA LEU A 363 -0.11 -13.77 -6.80
C LEU A 363 0.97 -12.75 -7.17
N LEU A 364 1.01 -12.32 -8.42
CA LEU A 364 1.84 -11.22 -8.88
C LEU A 364 1.39 -9.93 -8.17
N VAL A 365 2.33 -9.11 -7.72
CA VAL A 365 2.06 -7.83 -7.08
C VAL A 365 2.55 -6.69 -7.97
N TRP A 366 1.62 -5.84 -8.36
CA TRP A 366 1.90 -4.53 -8.94
C TRP A 366 1.85 -3.51 -7.79
N GLN A 367 2.97 -2.83 -7.51
CA GLN A 367 3.08 -1.88 -6.41
C GLN A 367 3.07 -0.43 -6.90
N ASP A 368 2.03 0.32 -6.54
CA ASP A 368 2.04 1.77 -6.69
C ASP A 368 2.87 2.41 -5.56
N PHE A 369 3.66 3.44 -5.86
CA PHE A 369 4.07 4.41 -4.85
C PHE A 369 2.82 5.20 -4.40
N PRO A 370 2.71 5.63 -3.12
CA PRO A 370 1.47 6.15 -2.58
C PRO A 370 1.23 7.61 -3.03
N PHE A 371 0.78 7.73 -4.28
CA PHE A 371 0.31 8.92 -4.97
C PHE A 371 -0.96 8.56 -5.76
N ALA A 372 -2.04 9.31 -5.55
CA ALA A 372 -3.28 9.06 -6.29
C ALA A 372 -4.14 10.32 -6.46
N CYS A 373 -4.65 10.52 -7.67
CA CYS A 373 -5.69 11.48 -8.05
C CYS A 373 -5.51 12.92 -7.50
N ALA A 374 -4.27 13.38 -7.36
CA ALA A 374 -3.93 14.75 -6.96
C ALA A 374 -2.61 15.24 -7.56
N ALA A 375 -2.48 16.55 -7.69
CA ALA A 375 -1.22 17.22 -7.93
C ALA A 375 -0.44 17.32 -6.61
N TYR A 376 0.72 16.70 -6.54
CA TYR A 376 1.58 16.69 -5.36
C TYR A 376 2.70 17.74 -5.50
N PRO A 377 2.90 18.64 -4.51
CA PRO A 377 4.02 19.58 -4.56
C PRO A 377 5.36 18.87 -4.61
N GLU A 378 6.30 19.40 -5.38
CA GLU A 378 7.66 18.87 -5.52
C GLU A 378 8.70 19.65 -4.70
N GLU A 379 8.25 20.63 -3.92
CA GLU A 379 9.08 21.46 -3.06
C GLU A 379 9.31 20.79 -1.68
N GLN A 380 10.22 21.38 -0.91
CA GLN A 380 10.36 21.02 0.48
C GLN A 380 9.15 21.49 1.28
N PRO A 381 8.72 20.73 2.30
CA PRO A 381 9.42 19.57 2.87
C PRO A 381 9.07 18.20 2.26
N LEU A 382 8.20 18.13 1.25
CA LEU A 382 7.73 16.84 0.70
C LEU A 382 8.79 16.10 -0.10
N ARG A 383 9.57 16.79 -0.92
CA ARG A 383 10.57 16.16 -1.81
C ARG A 383 11.57 15.26 -1.09
N GLY A 384 12.12 15.72 0.03
CA GLY A 384 13.07 14.92 0.82
C GLY A 384 12.41 13.70 1.44
N GLU A 385 11.17 13.84 1.90
CA GLU A 385 10.40 12.74 2.48
C GLU A 385 10.03 11.69 1.44
N VAL A 386 9.65 12.09 0.23
CA VAL A 386 9.31 11.17 -0.88
C VAL A 386 10.52 10.34 -1.30
N GLU A 387 11.69 10.94 -1.51
CA GLU A 387 12.87 10.16 -1.90
C GLU A 387 13.30 9.20 -0.78
N ALA A 388 13.25 9.63 0.49
CA ALA A 388 13.59 8.78 1.62
C ALA A 388 12.61 7.60 1.78
N GLU A 389 11.31 7.86 1.65
CA GLU A 389 10.24 6.86 1.65
C GLU A 389 10.42 5.82 0.54
N ALA A 390 10.67 6.28 -0.69
CA ALA A 390 10.84 5.40 -1.84
C ALA A 390 12.05 4.49 -1.66
N ARG A 391 13.20 5.06 -1.23
CA ARG A 391 14.42 4.28 -0.98
C ARG A 391 14.23 3.21 0.09
N GLU A 392 13.51 3.54 1.15
CA GLU A 392 13.24 2.59 2.24
C GLU A 392 12.33 1.46 1.78
N ASN A 393 11.21 1.78 1.14
CA ASN A 393 10.22 0.78 0.75
C ASN A 393 10.67 -0.08 -0.43
N VAL A 394 11.45 0.44 -1.38
CA VAL A 394 12.07 -0.39 -2.42
C VAL A 394 12.93 -1.47 -1.79
N VAL A 395 13.88 -1.10 -0.92
CA VAL A 395 14.74 -2.09 -0.25
C VAL A 395 13.94 -3.08 0.60
N ARG A 396 12.91 -2.60 1.29
CA ARG A 396 12.05 -3.44 2.13
C ARG A 396 11.33 -4.54 1.32
N LEU A 397 10.90 -4.22 0.09
CA LEU A 397 10.03 -5.07 -0.71
C LEU A 397 10.77 -5.92 -1.77
N MET A 398 12.01 -5.58 -2.11
CA MET A 398 12.89 -6.33 -3.02
C MET A 398 12.94 -7.86 -2.82
N PRO A 399 12.90 -8.42 -1.59
CA PRO A 399 12.99 -9.88 -1.40
C PRO A 399 11.82 -10.67 -2.00
N HIS A 400 10.66 -10.04 -2.21
CA HIS A 400 9.42 -10.73 -2.56
C HIS A 400 9.35 -11.07 -4.06
N PRO A 401 9.37 -12.36 -4.46
CA PRO A 401 9.22 -12.75 -5.86
C PRO A 401 7.86 -12.35 -6.47
N SER A 402 6.82 -12.24 -5.65
CA SER A 402 5.49 -11.78 -6.09
C SER A 402 5.52 -10.37 -6.67
N LEU A 403 6.31 -9.44 -6.11
CA LEU A 403 6.43 -8.08 -6.62
C LEU A 403 7.00 -8.10 -8.04
N VAL A 404 6.26 -7.61 -9.03
CA VAL A 404 6.65 -7.69 -10.46
C VAL A 404 6.71 -6.36 -11.17
N LEU A 405 6.17 -5.30 -10.58
CA LEU A 405 6.15 -3.97 -11.17
C LEU A 405 6.12 -2.90 -10.09
N TRP A 406 6.96 -1.88 -10.27
CA TRP A 406 6.86 -0.61 -9.57
C TRP A 406 6.12 0.41 -10.45
N ASN A 407 5.15 1.11 -9.87
CA ASN A 407 4.32 2.10 -10.56
C ASN A 407 4.33 3.44 -9.81
N GLY A 408 4.59 4.54 -10.51
CA GLY A 408 4.84 5.83 -9.87
C GLY A 408 3.61 6.49 -9.20
N ASN A 409 2.41 6.34 -9.76
CA ASN A 409 1.18 6.93 -9.23
C ASN A 409 -0.09 6.31 -9.83
N ASN A 410 -1.23 6.57 -9.18
CA ASN A 410 -2.56 6.37 -9.75
C ASN A 410 -3.10 7.67 -10.37
N GLU A 411 -3.39 7.63 -11.68
CA GLU A 411 -4.15 8.59 -12.47
C GLU A 411 -3.64 10.04 -12.49
N ASN A 412 -2.51 10.40 -11.86
CA ASN A 412 -2.06 11.79 -11.85
C ASN A 412 -1.62 12.26 -13.24
N LEU A 413 -0.98 11.38 -14.04
CA LEU A 413 -0.57 11.71 -15.40
C LEU A 413 -1.77 11.96 -16.33
N TRP A 414 -2.81 11.15 -16.18
CA TRP A 414 -4.07 11.33 -16.92
C TRP A 414 -4.87 12.54 -16.41
N GLY A 415 -5.00 12.68 -15.09
CA GLY A 415 -5.65 13.83 -14.45
C GLY A 415 -4.98 15.16 -14.81
N PHE A 416 -3.66 15.17 -14.99
CA PHE A 416 -2.96 16.36 -15.49
C PHE A 416 -3.52 16.85 -16.83
N ARG A 417 -3.77 15.92 -17.76
CA ARG A 417 -4.30 16.21 -19.10
C ARG A 417 -5.79 16.51 -19.11
N ASP A 418 -6.59 15.70 -18.44
CA ASP A 418 -8.04 15.69 -18.66
C ASP A 418 -8.85 16.39 -17.56
N TRP A 419 -8.26 16.64 -16.38
CA TRP A 419 -8.98 17.22 -15.24
C TRP A 419 -8.69 18.72 -15.06
N GLN A 420 -8.27 19.40 -16.14
CA GLN A 420 -7.98 20.85 -16.19
C GLN A 420 -6.84 21.28 -15.26
N TRP A 421 -5.93 20.37 -14.89
CA TRP A 421 -4.82 20.71 -14.00
C TRP A 421 -3.78 21.55 -14.71
N GLU A 422 -3.44 21.26 -15.97
CA GLU A 422 -2.41 21.98 -16.74
C GLU A 422 -2.66 23.51 -16.74
N GLU A 423 -3.89 23.93 -17.04
CA GLU A 423 -4.28 25.35 -17.00
C GLU A 423 -4.25 25.93 -15.58
N ARG A 424 -4.74 25.18 -14.58
CA ARG A 424 -4.82 25.63 -13.18
C ARG A 424 -3.45 25.76 -12.51
N LEU A 425 -2.54 24.84 -12.83
CA LEU A 425 -1.18 24.80 -12.29
C LEU A 425 -0.29 25.86 -12.95
N ALA A 426 -0.54 26.21 -14.21
CA ALA A 426 0.21 27.26 -14.93
C ALA A 426 1.75 27.09 -14.83
N GLY A 427 2.24 25.85 -14.87
CA GLY A 427 3.65 25.49 -14.76
C GLY A 427 4.18 25.23 -13.34
N GLU A 428 3.32 25.29 -12.31
CA GLU A 428 3.67 24.83 -10.96
C GLU A 428 3.87 23.31 -10.91
N SER A 429 4.68 22.86 -9.95
CA SER A 429 4.98 21.45 -9.75
C SER A 429 3.75 20.66 -9.28
N TRP A 430 3.64 19.40 -9.70
CA TRP A 430 2.46 18.56 -9.42
C TRP A 430 2.77 17.07 -9.25
N GLY A 431 4.04 16.69 -9.26
CA GLY A 431 4.52 15.34 -8.98
C GLY A 431 5.14 14.65 -10.19
N GLU A 432 5.05 15.23 -11.39
CA GLU A 432 5.71 14.72 -12.60
C GLU A 432 7.20 14.41 -12.37
N GLY A 433 7.92 15.30 -11.68
CA GLY A 433 9.32 15.10 -11.37
C GLY A 433 9.58 13.92 -10.43
N TYR A 434 8.60 13.53 -9.61
CA TYR A 434 8.64 12.27 -8.88
C TYR A 434 8.49 11.07 -9.84
N TYR A 435 7.45 11.08 -10.66
CA TYR A 435 7.04 9.94 -11.47
C TYR A 435 7.98 9.65 -12.65
N LEU A 436 8.54 10.68 -13.27
CA LEU A 436 9.45 10.56 -14.41
C LEU A 436 10.93 10.74 -14.02
N GLY A 437 11.21 11.18 -12.79
CA GLY A 437 12.57 11.50 -12.33
C GLY A 437 13.01 10.73 -11.10
N VAL A 438 12.49 11.08 -9.92
CA VAL A 438 12.98 10.57 -8.63
C VAL A 438 12.75 9.07 -8.48
N LEU A 439 11.51 8.62 -8.66
CA LEU A 439 11.10 7.23 -8.45
C LEU A 439 11.79 6.24 -9.42
N PRO A 440 11.81 6.46 -10.75
CA PRO A 440 12.50 5.54 -11.67
C PRO A 440 14.00 5.45 -11.37
N ARG A 441 14.64 6.56 -11.00
CA ARG A 441 16.06 6.57 -10.60
C ARG A 441 16.29 5.73 -9.35
N VAL A 442 15.43 5.85 -8.34
CA VAL A 442 15.51 5.06 -7.10
C VAL A 442 15.33 3.57 -7.40
N VAL A 443 14.35 3.20 -8.22
CA VAL A 443 14.14 1.78 -8.61
C VAL A 443 15.33 1.26 -9.40
N ALA A 444 15.82 1.98 -10.41
CA ALA A 444 16.99 1.56 -11.20
C ALA A 444 18.27 1.42 -10.35
N GLU A 445 18.45 2.29 -9.35
CA GLU A 445 19.59 2.22 -8.43
C GLU A 445 19.47 1.05 -7.45
N LEU A 446 18.28 0.80 -6.93
CA LEU A 446 18.05 -0.10 -5.80
C LEU A 446 17.62 -1.51 -6.20
N ASP A 447 16.64 -1.62 -7.09
CA ASP A 447 15.99 -2.85 -7.56
C ASP A 447 15.95 -2.91 -9.11
N PRO A 448 17.10 -3.06 -9.77
CA PRO A 448 17.17 -3.15 -11.23
C PRO A 448 16.56 -4.45 -11.79
N THR A 449 16.11 -5.38 -10.93
CA THR A 449 15.56 -6.68 -11.35
C THR A 449 14.08 -6.61 -11.72
N ARG A 450 13.43 -5.45 -11.56
CA ARG A 450 12.00 -5.26 -11.82
C ARG A 450 11.75 -4.06 -12.72
N PRO A 451 10.73 -4.12 -13.60
CA PRO A 451 10.32 -3.00 -14.42
C PRO A 451 9.69 -1.87 -13.59
N TYR A 452 9.70 -0.67 -14.18
CA TYR A 452 9.04 0.53 -13.67
C TYR A 452 8.11 1.14 -14.72
N THR A 453 6.96 1.68 -14.28
CA THR A 453 6.09 2.55 -15.06
C THR A 453 5.80 3.85 -14.31
N ALA A 454 5.64 4.97 -15.03
CA ALA A 454 5.47 6.27 -14.41
C ALA A 454 4.13 6.43 -13.67
N GLY A 455 3.09 5.74 -14.14
CA GLY A 455 1.79 5.71 -13.49
C GLY A 455 0.82 4.75 -14.20
N SER A 456 -0.40 4.71 -13.67
CA SER A 456 -1.54 3.97 -14.22
C SER A 456 -2.73 4.91 -14.32
N PRO A 457 -3.25 5.24 -15.52
CA PRO A 457 -2.75 4.80 -16.82
C PRO A 457 -1.52 5.60 -17.27
N TRP A 458 -0.63 4.96 -18.04
CA TRP A 458 0.48 5.62 -18.74
C TRP A 458 0.84 4.94 -20.06
N SER A 459 0.90 5.73 -21.13
CA SER A 459 1.25 5.30 -22.48
C SER A 459 2.75 5.31 -22.80
N GLY A 460 3.61 5.55 -21.80
CA GLY A 460 5.07 5.49 -21.93
C GLY A 460 5.74 6.81 -22.34
N SER A 461 5.01 7.71 -23.00
CA SER A 461 5.47 9.04 -23.44
C SER A 461 4.32 10.04 -23.43
N TRP A 462 4.66 11.33 -23.30
CA TRP A 462 3.72 12.44 -23.52
C TRP A 462 3.36 12.68 -25.00
N ASP A 463 4.02 12.00 -25.94
CA ASP A 463 3.64 12.02 -27.35
C ASP A 463 2.27 11.35 -27.58
N HIS A 464 1.84 10.52 -26.63
CA HIS A 464 0.54 9.88 -26.59
C HIS A 464 -0.27 10.43 -25.41
N HIS A 465 -1.60 10.38 -25.55
CA HIS A 465 -2.47 10.63 -24.41
C HIS A 465 -2.18 9.58 -23.31
N PRO A 466 -2.08 9.92 -22.00
CA PRO A 466 -1.71 8.97 -20.95
C PRO A 466 -2.59 7.73 -20.84
N ASN A 467 -3.85 7.84 -21.27
CA ASN A 467 -4.85 6.77 -21.26
C ASN A 467 -5.16 6.25 -22.69
N ASP A 468 -4.22 6.38 -23.64
CA ASP A 468 -4.41 5.91 -25.01
C ASP A 468 -4.49 4.37 -25.04
N PRO A 469 -5.59 3.78 -25.55
CA PRO A 469 -5.78 2.32 -25.56
C PRO A 469 -4.71 1.57 -26.38
N ALA A 470 -4.09 2.21 -27.38
CA ALA A 470 -3.07 1.58 -28.21
C ALA A 470 -1.70 1.48 -27.50
N HIS A 471 -1.52 2.13 -26.35
CA HIS A 471 -0.22 2.27 -25.71
C HIS A 471 -0.29 2.06 -24.19
N GLY A 472 0.37 1.00 -23.70
CA GLY A 472 0.54 0.79 -22.27
C GLY A 472 -0.74 0.36 -21.56
N THR A 473 -1.06 1.02 -20.45
CA THR A 473 -2.20 0.68 -19.58
C THR A 473 -3.35 1.64 -19.80
N HIS A 474 -4.59 1.15 -19.72
CA HIS A 474 -5.80 1.95 -19.90
C HIS A 474 -6.77 1.78 -18.71
N HIS A 475 -7.48 2.85 -18.34
CA HIS A 475 -8.54 2.88 -17.35
C HIS A 475 -9.89 3.21 -18.03
N SER A 476 -10.88 2.33 -17.91
CA SER A 476 -12.20 2.49 -18.53
C SER A 476 -13.28 2.85 -17.50
N TRP A 477 -13.46 4.16 -17.32
CA TRP A 477 -14.39 4.72 -16.31
C TRP A 477 -15.69 5.30 -16.87
N GLU A 478 -15.74 5.66 -18.15
CA GLU A 478 -16.97 6.19 -18.76
C GLU A 478 -18.11 5.16 -18.74
N VAL A 479 -17.79 3.87 -18.79
CA VAL A 479 -18.77 2.79 -18.72
C VAL A 479 -19.55 2.79 -17.41
N TRP A 480 -18.87 2.95 -16.27
CA TRP A 480 -19.54 3.13 -14.98
C TRP A 480 -20.22 4.51 -14.87
N ASN A 481 -19.52 5.56 -15.28
CA ASN A 481 -19.95 6.92 -15.00
C ASN A 481 -21.15 7.36 -15.85
N ARG A 482 -21.24 6.90 -17.11
CA ARG A 482 -22.16 7.46 -18.11
C ARG A 482 -22.78 6.44 -19.06
N GLU A 483 -22.09 5.34 -19.38
CA GLU A 483 -22.49 4.44 -20.46
C GLU A 483 -23.11 3.11 -19.98
N ASP A 484 -23.33 2.18 -20.91
CA ASP A 484 -23.82 0.82 -20.66
C ASP A 484 -22.64 -0.15 -20.57
N TYR A 485 -22.72 -1.23 -19.78
CA TYR A 485 -21.60 -2.16 -19.71
C TYR A 485 -21.29 -2.90 -21.03
N ALA A 486 -22.22 -2.93 -21.98
CA ALA A 486 -21.94 -3.44 -23.32
C ALA A 486 -20.87 -2.62 -24.06
N GLU A 487 -20.65 -1.37 -23.65
CA GLU A 487 -19.66 -0.47 -24.27
C GLU A 487 -18.22 -0.85 -23.97
N TYR A 488 -17.96 -1.69 -22.95
CA TYR A 488 -16.64 -2.31 -22.78
C TYR A 488 -16.15 -3.05 -24.04
N ARG A 489 -17.07 -3.49 -24.91
CA ARG A 489 -16.75 -4.23 -26.15
C ARG A 489 -16.27 -3.34 -27.30
N ARG A 490 -16.36 -2.01 -27.18
CA ARG A 490 -15.99 -1.09 -28.27
C ARG A 490 -14.49 -0.94 -28.45
N GLU A 491 -13.72 -1.18 -27.40
CA GLU A 491 -12.28 -0.92 -27.38
C GLU A 491 -11.50 -2.15 -26.93
N VAL A 492 -10.30 -2.30 -27.45
CA VAL A 492 -9.34 -3.35 -27.08
C VAL A 492 -8.03 -2.67 -26.72
N PRO A 493 -7.85 -2.26 -25.45
CA PRO A 493 -6.59 -1.65 -25.03
C PRO A 493 -5.48 -2.69 -24.94
N ARG A 494 -4.22 -2.24 -24.86
CA ARG A 494 -3.07 -3.14 -24.65
C ARG A 494 -3.08 -3.81 -23.29
N PHE A 495 -3.57 -3.13 -22.26
CA PHE A 495 -3.76 -3.66 -20.93
C PHE A 495 -4.83 -2.85 -20.19
N MET A 496 -5.91 -3.49 -19.73
CA MET A 496 -6.96 -2.83 -18.95
C MET A 496 -6.58 -2.84 -17.46
N ALA A 497 -6.08 -1.71 -16.93
CA ALA A 497 -5.55 -1.59 -15.58
C ALA A 497 -6.59 -1.14 -14.54
N GLU A 498 -7.70 -0.54 -14.96
CA GLU A 498 -8.87 -0.29 -14.10
C GLU A 498 -10.17 -0.26 -14.91
N PHE A 499 -11.20 -0.91 -14.37
CA PHE A 499 -12.59 -0.79 -14.78
C PHE A 499 -13.44 -1.43 -13.67
N GLY A 500 -14.69 -1.05 -13.52
CA GLY A 500 -15.54 -1.64 -12.50
C GLY A 500 -17.00 -1.24 -12.60
N TRP A 501 -17.83 -1.89 -11.78
CA TRP A 501 -19.23 -1.51 -11.57
C TRP A 501 -19.59 -1.62 -10.09
N GLN A 502 -20.31 -0.66 -9.51
CA GLN A 502 -20.70 -0.76 -8.09
C GLN A 502 -21.89 -1.69 -7.87
N ALA A 503 -21.95 -2.27 -6.68
CA ALA A 503 -23.15 -2.84 -6.10
C ALA A 503 -23.11 -2.75 -4.56
N PRO A 504 -24.27 -2.77 -3.89
CA PRO A 504 -24.33 -2.83 -2.43
C PRO A 504 -23.62 -4.09 -1.89
N PRO A 505 -23.12 -4.04 -0.64
CA PRO A 505 -22.48 -5.19 0.00
C PRO A 505 -23.51 -6.27 0.34
N ALA A 506 -23.11 -7.39 0.94
CA ALA A 506 -24.05 -8.43 1.31
C ALA A 506 -25.14 -7.88 2.25
N HIS A 507 -26.37 -8.40 2.13
CA HIS A 507 -27.50 -7.94 2.95
C HIS A 507 -27.20 -8.05 4.47
N ALA A 508 -26.45 -9.07 4.90
CA ALA A 508 -26.02 -9.23 6.29
C ALA A 508 -25.08 -8.08 6.75
N THR A 509 -24.18 -7.63 5.89
CA THR A 509 -23.27 -6.50 6.12
C THR A 509 -24.07 -5.20 6.30
N LEU A 510 -25.06 -4.96 5.43
CA LEU A 510 -25.96 -3.80 5.55
C LEU A 510 -26.76 -3.81 6.86
N ARG A 511 -27.35 -4.95 7.23
CA ARG A 511 -28.12 -5.08 8.48
C ARG A 511 -27.28 -4.83 9.73
N ARG A 512 -25.99 -5.22 9.70
CA ARG A 512 -25.04 -4.94 10.78
C ARG A 512 -24.67 -3.46 10.83
N ALA A 513 -24.35 -2.88 9.67
CA ALA A 513 -23.87 -1.50 9.55
C ALA A 513 -24.97 -0.46 9.82
N LEU A 514 -26.23 -0.78 9.53
CA LEU A 514 -27.38 0.13 9.68
C LEU A 514 -28.37 -0.38 10.74
N PRO A 515 -27.96 -0.49 12.01
CA PRO A 515 -28.80 -1.06 13.06
C PRO A 515 -30.02 -0.16 13.33
N GLY A 516 -31.22 -0.77 13.31
CA GLY A 516 -32.48 -0.07 13.57
C GLY A 516 -33.00 0.78 12.40
N GLU A 517 -32.32 0.79 11.26
CA GLU A 517 -32.78 1.45 10.04
C GLU A 517 -33.63 0.48 9.20
N GLU A 518 -34.74 0.98 8.64
CA GLU A 518 -35.47 0.28 7.59
C GLU A 518 -34.71 0.44 6.28
N LEU A 519 -34.21 -0.67 5.73
CA LEU A 519 -33.37 -0.64 4.54
C LEU A 519 -34.17 -0.22 3.31
N ALA A 520 -33.74 0.87 2.68
CA ALA A 520 -34.20 1.34 1.38
C ALA A 520 -33.00 1.90 0.61
N ALA A 521 -33.04 1.91 -0.73
CA ALA A 521 -31.90 2.37 -1.53
C ALA A 521 -31.52 3.83 -1.22
N ASP A 522 -32.49 4.64 -0.80
CA ASP A 522 -32.37 6.05 -0.45
C ASP A 522 -32.50 6.33 1.06
N SER A 523 -32.41 5.29 1.91
CA SER A 523 -32.42 5.49 3.35
C SER A 523 -31.17 6.28 3.80
N PRO A 524 -31.23 7.08 4.87
CA PRO A 524 -30.16 8.01 5.22
C PRO A 524 -28.80 7.34 5.47
N GLY A 525 -28.78 6.14 6.06
CA GLY A 525 -27.58 5.34 6.25
C GLY A 525 -27.06 4.75 4.95
N MET A 526 -27.95 4.21 4.10
CA MET A 526 -27.55 3.70 2.77
C MET A 526 -26.90 4.79 1.91
N LEU A 527 -27.46 6.00 1.89
CA LEU A 527 -26.88 7.15 1.17
C LEU A 527 -25.55 7.60 1.78
N HIS A 528 -25.38 7.50 3.09
CA HIS A 528 -24.12 7.83 3.75
C HIS A 528 -22.99 6.84 3.42
N HIS A 529 -23.36 5.57 3.27
CA HIS A 529 -22.50 4.47 2.84
C HIS A 529 -22.45 4.32 1.30
N GLN A 530 -22.80 5.37 0.57
CA GLN A 530 -22.52 5.54 -0.86
C GLN A 530 -21.63 6.77 -1.00
N LYS A 531 -20.37 6.56 -1.39
CA LYS A 531 -19.34 7.61 -1.42
C LYS A 531 -19.03 8.14 -2.81
N ALA A 532 -19.44 7.42 -3.86
CA ALA A 532 -19.26 7.89 -5.21
C ALA A 532 -20.23 9.04 -5.52
N GLU A 533 -19.71 10.07 -6.17
CA GLU A 533 -20.53 11.18 -6.66
C GLU A 533 -21.65 10.63 -7.56
N ASP A 534 -22.89 11.00 -7.26
CA ASP A 534 -24.11 10.49 -7.92
C ASP A 534 -24.19 8.95 -7.99
N GLY A 535 -23.60 8.23 -7.03
CA GLY A 535 -23.48 6.76 -7.08
C GLY A 535 -24.83 6.04 -7.21
N ASN A 536 -25.85 6.43 -6.45
CA ASN A 536 -27.19 5.87 -6.60
C ASN A 536 -27.86 6.22 -7.94
N GLY A 537 -27.61 7.42 -8.47
CA GLY A 537 -28.08 7.81 -9.80
C GLY A 537 -27.41 6.98 -10.90
N LYS A 538 -26.11 6.72 -10.78
CA LYS A 538 -25.35 5.83 -11.67
C LYS A 538 -25.87 4.39 -11.61
N LEU A 539 -26.10 3.84 -10.42
CA LEU A 539 -26.72 2.53 -10.23
C LEU A 539 -28.08 2.45 -10.93
N ARG A 540 -28.92 3.48 -10.77
CA ARG A 540 -30.23 3.55 -11.42
C ARG A 540 -30.13 3.57 -12.93
N ARG A 541 -29.37 4.51 -13.50
CA ARG A 541 -29.20 4.64 -14.96
C ARG A 541 -28.61 3.38 -15.58
N GLY A 542 -27.70 2.74 -14.87
CA GLY A 542 -27.10 1.47 -15.26
C GLY A 542 -28.10 0.31 -15.23
N LEU A 543 -28.89 0.20 -14.16
CA LEU A 543 -29.82 -0.90 -13.98
C LEU A 543 -31.03 -0.81 -14.94
N GLU A 544 -31.57 0.40 -15.15
CA GLU A 544 -32.76 0.65 -16.00
C GLU A 544 -32.56 0.25 -17.46
N ARG A 545 -31.31 0.08 -17.93
CA ARG A 545 -30.99 -0.42 -19.28
C ARG A 545 -31.25 -1.92 -19.46
N HIS A 546 -31.26 -2.69 -18.36
CA HIS A 546 -31.35 -4.16 -18.41
C HIS A 546 -32.53 -4.72 -17.60
N PHE A 547 -33.01 -3.97 -16.60
CA PHE A 547 -34.09 -4.38 -15.71
C PHE A 547 -35.00 -3.19 -15.39
N ALA A 548 -36.27 -3.46 -15.09
CA ALA A 548 -37.15 -2.43 -14.54
C ALA A 548 -36.67 -2.01 -13.14
N TRP A 549 -36.68 -0.71 -12.84
CA TRP A 549 -36.32 -0.20 -11.52
C TRP A 549 -37.28 -0.73 -10.44
N PRO A 550 -36.77 -1.42 -9.40
CA PRO A 550 -37.61 -2.00 -8.35
C PRO A 550 -37.99 -0.95 -7.29
N GLU A 551 -38.93 -0.08 -7.63
CA GLU A 551 -39.41 0.98 -6.73
C GLU A 551 -40.10 0.40 -5.47
N GLY A 552 -39.62 0.80 -4.29
CA GLY A 552 -40.17 0.34 -3.00
C GLY A 552 -39.85 -1.12 -2.64
N ASP A 553 -39.05 -1.83 -3.44
CA ASP A 553 -38.67 -3.23 -3.21
C ASP A 553 -37.15 -3.33 -3.04
N PHE A 554 -36.70 -3.18 -1.79
CA PHE A 554 -35.29 -3.16 -1.44
C PHE A 554 -34.58 -4.49 -1.74
N ASP A 555 -35.20 -5.62 -1.45
CA ASP A 555 -34.59 -6.94 -1.67
C ASP A 555 -34.36 -7.18 -3.17
N ARG A 556 -35.31 -6.78 -4.00
CA ARG A 556 -35.15 -6.85 -5.46
C ARG A 556 -34.13 -5.84 -5.98
N TRP A 557 -34.09 -4.62 -5.43
CA TRP A 557 -33.05 -3.63 -5.75
C TRP A 557 -31.66 -4.18 -5.43
N HIS A 558 -31.47 -4.73 -4.24
CA HIS A 558 -30.22 -5.29 -3.75
C HIS A 558 -29.73 -6.43 -4.65
N TYR A 559 -30.61 -7.40 -4.93
CA TYR A 559 -30.28 -8.51 -5.81
C TYR A 559 -29.94 -8.06 -7.25
N LEU A 560 -30.78 -7.23 -7.86
CA LEU A 560 -30.60 -6.85 -9.27
C LEU A 560 -29.36 -5.97 -9.49
N THR A 561 -29.00 -5.10 -8.54
CA THR A 561 -27.77 -4.30 -8.64
C THR A 561 -26.51 -5.17 -8.57
N GLN A 562 -26.47 -6.19 -7.70
CA GLN A 562 -25.37 -7.16 -7.66
C GLN A 562 -25.29 -8.01 -8.94
N VAL A 563 -26.43 -8.46 -9.48
CA VAL A 563 -26.46 -9.16 -10.78
C VAL A 563 -25.94 -8.26 -11.91
N ASN A 564 -26.29 -6.97 -11.88
CA ASN A 564 -25.82 -6.02 -12.88
C ASN A 564 -24.31 -5.80 -12.80
N GLN A 565 -23.75 -5.69 -11.59
CA GLN A 565 -22.30 -5.64 -11.37
C GLN A 565 -21.61 -6.88 -11.96
N ALA A 566 -22.07 -8.08 -11.62
CA ALA A 566 -21.49 -9.33 -12.11
C ALA A 566 -21.49 -9.39 -13.65
N ARG A 567 -22.61 -9.01 -14.29
CA ARG A 567 -22.72 -8.96 -15.76
C ARG A 567 -21.81 -7.91 -16.38
N ALA A 568 -21.69 -6.74 -15.75
CA ALA A 568 -20.87 -5.66 -16.26
C ALA A 568 -19.38 -6.04 -16.26
N VAL A 569 -18.89 -6.52 -15.13
CA VAL A 569 -17.48 -6.93 -14.99
C VAL A 569 -17.18 -8.15 -15.87
N ALA A 570 -18.05 -9.16 -15.90
CA ALA A 570 -17.89 -10.31 -16.79
C ALA A 570 -17.82 -9.89 -18.26
N THR A 571 -18.67 -8.94 -18.69
CA THR A 571 -18.66 -8.43 -20.07
C THR A 571 -17.30 -7.85 -20.47
N GLY A 572 -16.68 -7.05 -19.60
CA GLY A 572 -15.34 -6.51 -19.83
C GLY A 572 -14.28 -7.62 -19.85
N ILE A 573 -14.22 -8.44 -18.80
CA ILE A 573 -13.23 -9.52 -18.66
C ILE A 573 -13.27 -10.47 -19.86
N GLU A 574 -14.45 -10.95 -20.24
CA GLU A 574 -14.61 -11.90 -21.35
C GLU A 574 -14.15 -11.29 -22.68
N HIS A 575 -14.52 -10.03 -22.94
CA HIS A 575 -14.13 -9.33 -24.17
C HIS A 575 -12.61 -9.19 -24.25
N TRP A 576 -11.96 -8.61 -23.26
CA TRP A 576 -10.51 -8.37 -23.30
C TRP A 576 -9.70 -9.66 -23.27
N ARG A 577 -10.13 -10.68 -22.52
CA ARG A 577 -9.52 -12.01 -22.56
C ARG A 577 -9.60 -12.66 -23.93
N SER A 578 -10.73 -12.51 -24.64
CA SER A 578 -10.90 -13.05 -25.99
C SER A 578 -10.00 -12.38 -27.04
N ASN A 579 -9.43 -11.22 -26.71
CA ASN A 579 -8.52 -10.46 -27.56
C ASN A 579 -7.04 -10.64 -27.18
N TRP A 580 -6.70 -11.59 -26.30
CA TRP A 580 -5.31 -11.98 -26.10
C TRP A 580 -4.69 -12.49 -27.42
N PRO A 581 -3.47 -12.06 -27.83
CA PRO A 581 -2.49 -11.30 -27.05
C PRO A 581 -2.46 -9.78 -27.28
N VAL A 582 -3.48 -9.19 -27.94
CA VAL A 582 -3.54 -7.72 -28.13
C VAL A 582 -3.77 -7.03 -26.78
N CYS A 583 -4.79 -7.46 -26.04
CA CYS A 583 -4.99 -7.09 -24.64
C CYS A 583 -4.33 -8.14 -23.74
N ALA A 584 -3.38 -7.70 -22.91
CA ALA A 584 -2.53 -8.55 -22.10
C ALA A 584 -2.94 -8.65 -20.62
N GLY A 585 -4.03 -8.01 -20.22
CA GLY A 585 -4.55 -8.17 -18.88
C GLY A 585 -5.77 -7.32 -18.58
N THR A 586 -6.46 -7.72 -17.52
CA THR A 586 -7.64 -7.04 -16.98
C THR A 586 -7.52 -6.96 -15.48
N VAL A 587 -7.56 -5.75 -14.92
CA VAL A 587 -7.46 -5.51 -13.48
C VAL A 587 -8.75 -4.85 -13.00
N VAL A 588 -9.58 -5.61 -12.29
CA VAL A 588 -10.89 -5.15 -11.80
C VAL A 588 -10.70 -4.14 -10.68
N TRP A 589 -11.34 -2.98 -10.78
CA TRP A 589 -11.63 -2.14 -9.63
C TRP A 589 -12.97 -2.59 -9.03
N GLN A 590 -13.00 -3.19 -7.84
CA GLN A 590 -11.86 -3.50 -6.94
C GLN A 590 -12.06 -4.86 -6.25
N LEU A 591 -11.04 -5.37 -5.56
CA LEU A 591 -11.17 -6.63 -4.83
C LEU A 591 -11.98 -6.47 -3.55
N ASN A 592 -11.54 -5.58 -2.66
CA ASN A 592 -11.95 -5.54 -1.26
C ASN A 592 -12.46 -4.14 -0.85
N ASP A 593 -13.11 -4.08 0.32
CA ASP A 593 -13.58 -2.85 0.97
C ASP A 593 -12.90 -2.65 2.33
N CYS A 594 -12.68 -1.38 2.72
CA CYS A 594 -12.10 -1.03 4.03
C CYS A 594 -13.14 -0.87 5.16
N TRP A 595 -14.43 -0.84 4.81
CA TRP A 595 -15.58 -0.62 5.70
C TRP A 595 -16.88 -1.05 4.99
N PRO A 596 -18.03 -1.19 5.67
CA PRO A 596 -19.29 -1.51 5.00
C PRO A 596 -19.69 -0.40 4.04
N VAL A 597 -19.86 -0.66 2.74
CA VAL A 597 -20.14 0.40 1.76
C VAL A 597 -20.73 -0.17 0.48
N THR A 598 -21.48 0.66 -0.26
CA THR A 598 -21.79 0.39 -1.67
C THR A 598 -20.60 0.82 -2.52
N SER A 599 -19.90 -0.15 -3.10
CA SER A 599 -18.65 0.05 -3.85
C SER A 599 -18.52 -0.93 -5.00
N TRP A 600 -17.39 -0.85 -5.71
CA TRP A 600 -17.02 -1.76 -6.79
C TRP A 600 -16.43 -3.09 -6.31
N ALA A 601 -16.31 -3.31 -4.98
CA ALA A 601 -15.61 -4.47 -4.45
C ALA A 601 -16.29 -5.79 -4.80
N ALA A 602 -15.49 -6.85 -5.01
CA ALA A 602 -15.93 -8.25 -5.06
C ALA A 602 -16.14 -8.84 -3.67
N ILE A 603 -15.38 -8.38 -2.67
CA ILE A 603 -15.44 -8.79 -1.26
C ILE A 603 -15.80 -7.57 -0.43
N ASP A 604 -16.91 -7.62 0.30
CA ASP A 604 -17.38 -6.48 1.09
C ASP A 604 -16.57 -6.25 2.38
N GLY A 605 -16.86 -5.14 3.08
CA GLY A 605 -16.10 -4.72 4.27
C GLY A 605 -16.15 -5.69 5.46
N ASP A 606 -17.11 -6.63 5.47
CA ASP A 606 -17.20 -7.72 6.46
C ASP A 606 -16.48 -8.99 6.00
N GLY A 607 -15.88 -8.98 4.81
CA GLY A 607 -15.18 -10.12 4.22
C GLY A 607 -16.07 -11.07 3.43
N ARG A 608 -17.29 -10.67 3.08
CA ARG A 608 -18.23 -11.53 2.36
C ARG A 608 -18.08 -11.33 0.86
N GLU A 609 -17.94 -12.43 0.15
CA GLU A 609 -18.00 -12.45 -1.30
C GLU A 609 -19.38 -11.96 -1.78
N LYS A 610 -19.36 -10.98 -2.69
CA LYS A 610 -20.53 -10.60 -3.48
C LYS A 610 -20.72 -11.62 -4.61
N PRO A 611 -21.88 -11.63 -5.29
CA PRO A 611 -22.11 -12.52 -6.45
C PRO A 611 -21.22 -12.27 -7.68
N LEU A 612 -20.40 -11.20 -7.66
CA LEU A 612 -19.42 -10.87 -8.71
C LEU A 612 -18.40 -12.01 -8.86
#